data_AF-A0A9W6PAI3-F1
#
_entry.id   AF-A0A9W6PAI3-F1
#
_cell.length_a   1.000
_cell.length_b   1.000
_cell.length_c   1.000
_cell.angle_alpha   90.00
_cell.angle_beta   90.00
_cell.angle_gamma   90.00
#
_symmetry.space_group_name_H-M   'P 1'
#
loop_
_entity.id
_entity.type
_entity.pdbx_description
1 polymer ?
#
loop_
_entity_poly.entity_id
_entity_poly.type
_entity_poly.pdbx_seq_one_letter_code
_entity_poly.pdbx_strand_id
1 'polypeptide(L)'
;MAVIDRDELVSQIKVQAFTILMFASAEPQIDLPEPTGMTDLDSFAVVQLILTLEDNYDVMLLEEIPSFSGETFEDLADFIIEKAAAKEGEKESGEADTAAAQQ
;
A
#
# COMPACT_ATOMS: atom_id res chain seq x y z
N MET A 1 -18.94 1.75 3.17
CA MET A 1 -17.69 1.17 3.67
C MET A 1 -17.21 0.20 2.62
N ALA A 2 -16.09 0.47 1.96
CA ALA A 2 -15.49 -0.52 1.07
C ALA A 2 -14.65 -1.42 1.97
N VAL A 3 -15.17 -2.59 2.31
CA VAL A 3 -14.32 -3.64 2.88
C VAL A 3 -13.21 -3.87 1.87
N ILE A 4 -11.96 -3.60 2.24
CA ILE A 4 -10.82 -3.88 1.37
C ILE A 4 -10.75 -5.40 1.24
N ASP A 5 -11.07 -5.91 0.06
CA ASP A 5 -10.88 -7.32 -0.25
C ASP A 5 -9.38 -7.58 -0.40
N ARG A 6 -8.86 -8.47 0.45
CA ARG A 6 -7.44 -8.79 0.51
C ARG A 6 -6.94 -9.38 -0.81
N ASP A 7 -7.71 -10.26 -1.44
CA ASP A 7 -7.30 -10.94 -2.67
C ASP A 7 -7.31 -9.97 -3.87
N GLU A 8 -8.26 -9.04 -3.88
CA GLU A 8 -8.28 -7.92 -4.82
C GLU A 8 -7.07 -7.00 -4.60
N LEU A 9 -6.77 -6.64 -3.35
CA LEU A 9 -5.63 -5.80 -3.01
C LEU A 9 -4.30 -6.43 -3.44
N VAL A 10 -4.07 -7.72 -3.16
CA VAL A 10 -2.86 -8.43 -3.61
C VAL A 10 -2.76 -8.42 -5.13
N SER A 11 -3.88 -8.60 -5.83
CA SER A 11 -3.92 -8.55 -7.29
C SER A 11 -3.54 -7.15 -7.82
N GLN A 12 -4.04 -6.10 -7.18
CA GLN A 12 -3.70 -4.72 -7.52
C GLN A 12 -2.23 -4.40 -7.26
N ILE A 13 -1.68 -4.85 -6.12
CA ILE A 13 -0.25 -4.70 -5.80
C ILE A 13 0.61 -5.33 -6.90
N LYS A 14 0.29 -6.55 -7.34
CA LYS A 14 1.02 -7.25 -8.41
C LYS A 14 0.96 -6.48 -9.73
N VAL A 15 -0.23 -6.01 -10.13
CA VAL A 15 -0.41 -5.21 -11.35
C VAL A 15 0.40 -3.91 -11.30
N GLN A 16 0.39 -3.21 -10.17
CA GLN A 16 1.13 -1.97 -10.01
C GLN A 16 2.64 -2.20 -9.98
N ALA A 17 3.10 -3.19 -9.22
CA ALA A 17 4.50 -3.60 -9.18
C ALA A 17 5.04 -3.90 -10.59
N PHE A 18 4.27 -4.67 -11.38
CA PHE A 18 4.65 -5.00 -12.75
C PHE A 18 4.65 -3.77 -13.68
N THR A 19 3.63 -2.92 -13.55
CA THR A 19 3.54 -1.66 -14.29
C THR A 19 4.74 -0.76 -14.02
N ILE A 20 5.12 -0.61 -12.75
CA ILE A 20 6.27 0.20 -12.34
C ILE A 20 7.56 -0.37 -12.92
N LEU A 21 7.77 -1.69 -12.87
CA LEU A 21 8.94 -2.34 -13.48
C LEU A 21 9.03 -2.11 -14.99
N MET A 22 7.90 -2.16 -15.69
CA MET A 22 7.83 -1.89 -17.13
C MET A 22 8.27 -0.46 -17.48
N PHE A 23 7.89 0.53 -16.65
CA PHE A 23 8.25 1.93 -16.87
C PHE A 23 9.62 2.33 -16.29
N ALA A 24 10.11 1.63 -15.27
CA ALA A 24 11.43 1.84 -14.68
C ALA A 24 12.55 1.27 -15.55
N SER A 25 12.24 0.29 -16.40
CA SER A 25 13.19 -0.31 -17.33
C SER A 25 13.58 0.68 -18.44
N ALA A 26 14.89 0.85 -18.67
CA ALA A 26 15.44 1.78 -19.66
C ALA A 26 14.98 1.49 -21.10
N GLU A 27 14.57 0.25 -21.37
CA GLU A 27 13.87 -0.16 -22.58
C GLU A 27 12.56 -0.85 -22.16
N PRO A 28 11.40 -0.46 -22.72
CA PRO A 28 10.14 -1.16 -22.46
C PRO A 28 10.25 -2.59 -23.03
N GLN A 29 10.60 -3.56 -22.18
CA GLN A 29 10.71 -4.95 -22.57
C GLN A 29 9.32 -5.60 -22.46
N ILE A 30 8.86 -6.20 -23.56
CA ILE A 30 7.58 -6.93 -23.61
C ILE A 30 7.63 -8.21 -22.77
N ASP A 31 8.83 -8.75 -22.50
CA ASP A 31 9.08 -10.00 -21.76
C ASP A 31 9.70 -9.76 -20.35
N LEU A 32 9.33 -8.69 -19.65
CA LEU A 32 9.72 -8.55 -18.24
C LEU A 32 9.08 -9.68 -17.42
N PRO A 33 9.84 -10.39 -16.57
CA PRO A 33 9.27 -11.37 -15.66
C PRO A 33 8.27 -10.68 -14.72
N GLU A 34 7.13 -11.32 -14.51
CA GLU A 34 6.16 -10.87 -13.49
C GLU A 34 6.83 -10.94 -12.11
N PRO A 35 6.74 -9.88 -11.30
CA PRO A 35 7.30 -9.90 -9.96
C PRO A 35 6.49 -10.85 -9.08
N THR A 36 7.19 -11.62 -8.28
CA THR A 36 6.61 -12.62 -7.36
C THR A 36 6.60 -12.14 -5.92
N GLY A 37 7.44 -11.16 -5.57
CA GLY A 37 7.47 -10.54 -4.26
C GLY A 37 8.20 -9.20 -4.24
N MET A 38 8.37 -8.64 -3.04
CA MET A 38 8.99 -7.32 -2.84
C MET A 38 10.48 -7.31 -3.18
N THR A 39 11.15 -8.46 -3.08
CA THR A 39 12.58 -8.63 -3.39
C THR A 39 12.90 -8.55 -4.88
N ASP A 40 11.90 -8.69 -5.75
CA ASP A 40 12.02 -8.52 -7.20
C ASP A 40 12.03 -7.04 -7.62
N LEU A 41 11.75 -6.13 -6.68
CA LEU A 41 11.67 -4.69 -6.92
C LEU A 41 12.96 -4.00 -6.46
N ASP A 42 13.46 -3.07 -7.28
CA ASP A 42 14.51 -2.16 -6.84
C ASP A 42 13.96 -1.12 -5.83
N SER A 43 14.84 -0.45 -5.11
CA SER A 43 14.44 0.49 -4.06
C SER A 43 13.61 1.67 -4.60
N PHE A 44 13.80 2.05 -5.87
CA PHE A 44 13.00 3.09 -6.50
C PHE A 44 11.59 2.59 -6.80
N ALA A 45 11.46 1.40 -7.38
CA ALA A 45 10.21 0.73 -7.69
C ALA A 45 9.40 0.44 -6.42
N VAL A 46 10.05 0.04 -5.32
CA VAL A 46 9.39 -0.08 -4.01
C VAL A 46 8.80 1.25 -3.58
N VAL A 47 9.56 2.35 -3.62
CA VAL A 47 9.03 3.67 -3.24
C VAL A 47 7.86 4.10 -4.12
N GLN A 48 7.95 3.88 -5.44
CA GLN A 48 6.84 4.20 -6.36
C GLN A 48 5.60 3.35 -6.07
N LEU A 49 5.78 2.07 -5.75
CA LEU A 49 4.69 1.17 -5.40
C LEU A 49 3.99 1.66 -4.13
N ILE A 50 4.77 1.99 -3.08
CA ILE A 50 4.21 2.50 -1.83
C ILE A 50 3.43 3.80 -2.05
N LEU A 51 4.00 4.79 -2.76
CA LEU A 51 3.32 6.05 -3.08
C LEU A 51 2.00 5.82 -3.83
N THR A 52 2.00 4.89 -4.77
CA THR A 52 0.80 4.57 -5.57
C THR A 52 -0.27 3.91 -4.69
N LEU A 53 0.12 3.06 -3.74
CA LEU A 53 -0.81 2.41 -2.81
C LEU A 53 -1.34 3.40 -1.77
N GLU A 54 -0.52 4.33 -1.27
CA GLU A 54 -0.97 5.42 -0.40
C GLU A 54 -2.09 6.24 -1.03
N ASP A 55 -1.92 6.65 -2.29
CA ASP A 55 -2.91 7.43 -3.02
C ASP A 55 -4.20 6.64 -3.28
N ASN A 56 -4.08 5.37 -3.69
CA ASN A 56 -5.25 4.54 -4.01
C ASN A 56 -6.10 4.17 -2.80
N TYR A 57 -5.47 3.94 -1.64
CA TYR A 57 -6.15 3.48 -0.43
C TYR A 57 -6.31 4.56 0.62
N ASP A 58 -5.87 5.80 0.35
CA ASP A 58 -5.91 6.93 1.27
C ASP A 58 -5.28 6.55 2.63
N VAL A 59 -4.07 6.02 2.61
CA VAL A 59 -3.30 5.60 3.80
C VAL A 59 -1.92 6.26 3.79
N MET A 60 -1.29 6.36 4.98
CA MET A 60 0.11 6.80 5.10
C MET A 60 0.98 5.58 5.38
N LEU A 61 1.87 5.27 4.44
CA LEU A 61 2.71 4.06 4.45
C LEU A 61 4.20 4.40 4.49
N LEU A 62 4.66 5.40 3.73
CA LEU A 62 6.07 5.78 3.59
C LEU A 62 6.75 6.06 4.93
N GLU A 63 6.06 6.75 5.83
CA GLU A 63 6.59 7.05 7.17
C GLU A 63 6.73 5.79 8.03
N GLU A 64 5.95 4.75 7.72
CA GLU A 64 5.85 3.51 8.46
C GLU A 64 6.63 2.35 7.84
N ILE A 65 7.11 2.50 6.60
CA ILE A 65 7.95 1.53 5.88
C ILE A 65 9.18 1.08 6.68
N PRO A 66 9.89 1.92 7.46
CA PRO A 66 11.01 1.45 8.27
C PRO A 66 10.64 0.36 9.29
N SER A 67 9.36 0.27 9.66
CA SER A 67 8.81 -0.74 10.57
C SER A 67 8.25 -1.97 9.83
N PHE A 68 8.09 -1.89 8.51
CA PHE A 68 7.64 -3.00 7.69
C PHE A 68 8.79 -3.98 7.45
N SER A 69 8.54 -5.27 7.71
CA SER A 69 9.51 -6.36 7.56
C SER A 69 9.02 -7.51 6.68
N GLY A 70 7.88 -7.31 6.00
CA GLY A 70 7.33 -8.28 5.06
C GLY A 70 8.15 -8.37 3.77
N GLU A 71 8.16 -9.55 3.16
CA GLU A 71 8.88 -9.81 1.91
C GLU A 71 7.93 -10.13 0.74
N THR A 72 6.67 -10.44 1.05
CA THR A 72 5.66 -10.82 0.06
C THR A 72 4.66 -9.70 -0.21
N PHE A 73 3.94 -9.77 -1.33
CA PHE A 73 2.85 -8.84 -1.62
C PHE A 73 1.66 -9.05 -0.68
N GLU A 74 1.49 -10.29 -0.21
CA GLU A 74 0.55 -10.67 0.82
C GLU A 74 0.85 -9.95 2.14
N ASP A 75 2.12 -9.88 2.57
CA ASP A 75 2.51 -9.12 3.76
C ASP A 75 2.23 -7.62 3.60
N LEU A 76 2.50 -7.07 2.41
CA LEU A 76 2.22 -5.67 2.12
C LEU A 76 0.70 -5.38 2.12
N ALA A 77 -0.11 -6.30 1.60
CA ALA A 77 -1.56 -6.18 1.61
C ALA A 77 -2.10 -6.16 3.05
N ASP A 78 -1.62 -7.05 3.90
CA ASP A 78 -2.00 -7.10 5.32
C ASP A 78 -1.61 -5.81 6.05
N PHE A 79 -0.42 -5.28 5.76
CA PHE A 79 0.03 -4.00 6.30
C PHE A 79 -0.89 -2.84 5.90
N ILE A 80 -1.31 -2.77 4.63
CA ILE A 80 -2.22 -1.71 4.15
C ILE A 80 -3.60 -1.82 4.81
N ILE A 81 -4.13 -3.03 4.95
CA ILE A 81 -5.42 -3.26 5.62
C ILE A 81 -5.35 -2.80 7.08
N GLU A 82 -4.25 -3.10 7.78
CA GLU A 82 -4.03 -2.63 9.15
C GLU A 82 -4.03 -1.10 9.22
N LYS A 83 -3.36 -0.41 8.29
CA LYS A 83 -3.30 1.06 8.25
C LYS A 83 -4.63 1.71 7.89
N ALA A 84 -5.36 1.13 6.95
CA ALA A 84 -6.70 1.58 6.60
C ALA A 84 -7.64 1.48 7.82
N ALA A 85 -7.59 0.36 8.56
CA ALA A 85 -8.39 0.17 9.76
C ALA A 85 -7.99 1.11 10.91
N ALA A 86 -6.69 1.33 11.12
CA ALA A 86 -6.19 2.24 12.16
C ALA A 86 -6.63 3.69 11.92
N LYS A 87 -6.58 4.16 10.66
CA LYS A 87 -7.05 5.48 10.25
C LYS A 87 -8.54 5.70 10.56
N GLU A 88 -9.37 4.67 10.42
CA GLU A 88 -10.80 4.74 10.77
C GLU A 88 -10.99 4.88 12.29
N GLY A 89 -10.25 4.11 13.09
CA GLY A 89 -10.32 4.17 14.55
C GLY A 89 -9.94 5.55 15.13
N GLU A 90 -8.97 6.24 14.51
CA GLU A 90 -8.58 7.59 14.91
C GLU A 90 -9.65 8.63 14.57
N LYS A 91 -10.31 8.51 13.40
CA LYS A 91 -11.40 9.41 12.99
C LYS A 91 -12.59 9.36 13.97
N GLU A 92 -12.96 8.18 14.46
CA GLU A 92 -14.06 8.05 15.43
C GLU A 92 -13.71 8.59 16.84
N SER A 93 -12.45 8.51 17.26
CA SER A 93 -12.01 9.04 18.57
C SER A 93 -11.93 10.57 18.62
N GLY A 94 -11.58 11.23 17.50
CA GLY A 94 -11.44 12.68 17.43
C GLY A 94 -12.76 13.46 17.44
N GLU A 95 -13.83 12.85 16.92
CA GLU A 95 -15.17 13.46 16.84
C GLU A 95 -15.95 13.36 18.17
N ALA A 96 -15.65 12.35 18.99
CA ALA A 96 -16.25 12.18 20.32
C ALA A 96 -15.77 13.23 21.33
N ASP A 97 -14.50 13.67 21.24
CA ASP A 97 -13.92 14.62 22.19
C ASP A 97 -14.32 16.08 21.90
N THR A 98 -14.65 16.40 20.64
CA THR A 98 -15.16 17.74 20.27
C THR A 98 -16.64 17.93 20.59
N ALA A 99 -17.45 16.86 20.58
CA ALA A 99 -18.87 16.92 20.95
C ALA A 99 -19.10 17.12 22.46
N ALA A 100 -18.18 16.66 23.31
CA ALA A 100 -18.28 16.80 24.77
C ALA A 100 -17.86 18.19 25.29
N ALA A 101 -17.10 18.97 24.51
CA ALA A 101 -16.61 20.30 24.90
C ALA A 101 -17.60 21.45 24.63
N GLN A 102 -18.82 21.16 24.13
CA GLN A 102 -19.84 22.16 23.78
C GLN A 102 -21.12 22.08 24.64
N GLN A 103 -21.13 21.35 25.76
CA GLN A 103 -22.25 21.31 26.71
C GLN A 103 -21.93 21.97 28.04
#